data_AF-A0A6G3MKS4-F1
#
_entry.id   AF-A0A6G3MKS4-F1
#
_cell.length_a   1.000
_cell.length_b   1.000
_cell.length_c   1.000
_cell.angle_alpha   90.00
_cell.angle_beta   90.00
_cell.angle_gamma   90.00
#
_symmetry.space_group_name_H-M   'P 1'
#
loop_
_entity.id
_entity.type
_entity.pdbx_description
1 polymer ?
#
loop_
_entity_poly.entity_id
_entity_poly.type
_entity_poly.pdbx_seq_one_letter_code
_entity_poly.pdbx_strand_id
1 'polypeptide(L)'
;MAIDSNFIFQQLFVISFFCYRLLTATKNILLLGNNFIMAKQKMPTCARCRNHGHTVLLKGHKNFCPYRSCACAKCYLLVQKQQIMATQIAIRRFQEQCEQSQNKNRD
;
A
#
# COMPACT_ATOMS: atom_id res chain seq x y z
N MET A 1 -51.42 -15.98 -26.79
CA MET A 1 -50.50 -14.95 -26.31
C MET A 1 -49.40 -15.65 -25.53
N ALA A 2 -48.32 -16.04 -26.23
CA ALA A 2 -47.14 -16.58 -25.57
C ALA A 2 -46.45 -15.41 -24.87
N ILE A 3 -46.30 -15.49 -23.56
CA ILE A 3 -45.53 -14.50 -22.80
C ILE A 3 -44.07 -14.89 -23.04
N ASP A 4 -43.35 -14.09 -23.84
CA ASP A 4 -41.96 -14.35 -24.23
C ASP A 4 -41.07 -14.55 -22.99
N SER A 5 -40.62 -15.79 -22.79
CA SER A 5 -39.73 -16.23 -21.70
C SER A 5 -38.40 -15.46 -21.63
N ASN A 6 -38.07 -14.70 -22.68
CA ASN A 6 -36.87 -13.86 -22.78
C ASN A 6 -36.95 -12.56 -21.93
N PHE A 7 -38.14 -12.05 -21.62
CA PHE A 7 -38.27 -10.79 -20.86
C PHE A 7 -37.97 -10.98 -19.36
N ILE A 8 -38.33 -12.13 -18.80
CA ILE A 8 -38.11 -12.46 -17.39
C ILE A 8 -36.62 -12.77 -17.12
N PHE A 9 -35.92 -13.38 -18.08
CA PHE A 9 -34.47 -13.65 -17.97
C PHE A 9 -33.63 -12.38 -18.00
N GLN A 10 -34.02 -11.36 -18.77
CA GLN A 10 -33.31 -10.07 -18.81
C GLN A 10 -33.48 -9.27 -17.51
N GLN A 11 -34.64 -9.35 -16.86
CA GLN A 11 -34.91 -8.68 -15.57
C GLN A 11 -34.11 -9.28 -14.41
N LEU A 12 -33.91 -10.60 -14.37
CA LEU A 12 -33.13 -11.25 -13.30
C LEU A 12 -31.62 -10.97 -13.39
N PHE A 13 -31.08 -10.81 -14.60
CA PHE A 13 -29.65 -10.51 -14.79
C PHE A 13 -29.28 -9.08 -14.34
N VAL A 14 -30.15 -8.10 -14.60
CA VAL A 14 -29.92 -6.71 -14.16
C VAL A 14 -30.01 -6.59 -12.64
N ILE A 15 -30.90 -7.32 -11.97
CA ILE A 15 -31.02 -7.33 -10.51
C ILE A 15 -29.76 -7.92 -9.86
N SER A 16 -29.21 -9.01 -10.40
CA SER A 16 -27.97 -9.61 -9.89
C SER A 16 -26.74 -8.73 -10.15
N PHE A 17 -26.69 -8.03 -11.29
CA PHE A 17 -25.60 -7.10 -11.62
C PHE A 17 -25.66 -5.82 -10.79
N PHE A 18 -26.87 -5.30 -10.54
CA PHE A 18 -27.08 -4.11 -9.70
C PHE A 18 -26.78 -4.40 -8.22
N CYS A 19 -27.17 -5.58 -7.72
CA CYS A 19 -26.79 -6.04 -6.38
C CYS A 19 -25.28 -6.24 -6.24
N TYR A 20 -24.60 -6.82 -7.24
CA TYR A 20 -23.14 -6.99 -7.21
C TYR A 20 -22.41 -5.64 -7.22
N ARG A 21 -22.91 -4.64 -7.97
CA ARG A 21 -22.40 -3.25 -7.99
C ARG A 21 -22.63 -2.51 -6.66
N LEU A 22 -23.78 -2.70 -6.00
CA LEU A 22 -24.05 -2.09 -4.69
C LEU A 22 -23.20 -2.73 -3.56
N LEU A 23 -22.91 -4.03 -3.66
CA LEU A 23 -22.02 -4.77 -2.74
C LEU A 23 -20.53 -4.52 -2.98
N THR A 24 -20.10 -4.18 -4.20
CA THR A 24 -18.71 -3.81 -4.50
C THR A 24 -18.43 -2.32 -4.29
N ALA A 25 -19.44 -1.46 -4.33
CA ALA A 25 -19.32 -0.03 -4.00
C ALA A 25 -18.95 0.22 -2.52
N THR A 26 -19.21 -0.74 -1.63
CA THR A 26 -18.80 -0.67 -0.21
C THR A 26 -17.46 -1.36 0.08
N LYS A 27 -16.93 -2.15 -0.86
CA LYS A 27 -15.64 -2.85 -0.72
C LYS A 27 -14.43 -2.09 -1.28
N ASN A 28 -14.59 -0.80 -1.59
CA ASN A 28 -13.50 0.12 -1.96
C ASN A 28 -13.31 1.30 -1.01
N ILE A 29 -14.04 1.36 0.11
CA ILE A 29 -13.94 2.44 1.12
C ILE A 29 -12.99 2.10 2.29
N LEU A 30 -12.46 0.87 2.38
CA LEU A 30 -11.66 0.41 3.54
C LEU A 30 -10.22 -0.03 3.23
N LEU A 31 -9.72 0.12 2.00
CA LEU A 31 -8.31 -0.19 1.66
C LEU A 31 -7.47 1.02 1.25
N LEU A 32 -7.82 2.22 1.72
CA LEU A 32 -6.90 3.35 1.82
C LEU A 32 -6.82 3.80 3.28
N GLY A 33 -6.39 2.87 4.13
CA GLY A 33 -6.03 3.15 5.52
C GLY A 33 -4.96 4.24 5.59
N ASN A 34 -5.41 5.44 5.91
CA ASN A 34 -4.73 6.52 6.61
C ASN A 34 -3.24 6.72 6.31
N ASN A 35 -2.93 7.52 5.29
CA ASN A 35 -1.69 8.31 5.26
C ASN A 35 -1.84 9.68 4.56
N PHE A 36 -3.01 10.31 4.61
CA PHE A 36 -3.16 11.71 4.18
C PHE A 36 -2.81 12.66 5.34
N ILE A 37 -1.62 12.50 5.92
CA ILE A 37 -1.02 13.57 6.72
C ILE A 37 -0.36 14.49 5.71
N MET A 38 -0.95 15.67 5.50
CA MET A 38 -0.35 16.82 4.83
C MET A 38 1.16 16.84 5.10
N ALA A 39 1.94 16.70 4.03
CA ALA A 39 3.39 16.54 4.05
C ALA A 39 4.09 17.82 4.52
N LYS A 40 3.92 18.19 5.80
CA LYS A 40 4.99 18.88 6.52
C LYS A 40 6.15 17.89 6.51
N GLN A 41 7.26 18.21 5.84
CA GLN A 41 8.46 17.38 5.83
C GLN A 41 8.90 17.12 7.28
N LYS A 42 8.37 16.06 7.90
CA LYS A 42 8.74 15.66 9.24
C LYS A 42 10.15 15.11 9.13
N MET A 43 11.07 15.75 9.84
CA MET A 43 12.45 15.29 9.90
C MET A 43 12.46 13.81 10.31
N PRO A 44 13.20 12.94 9.59
CA PRO A 44 13.16 11.52 9.86
C PRO A 44 13.71 11.23 11.26
N THR A 45 12.96 10.47 12.06
CA THR A 45 13.37 10.02 13.39
C THR A 45 13.80 8.55 13.35
N CYS A 46 14.58 8.12 14.35
CA CYS A 46 15.06 6.75 14.43
C CYS A 46 13.93 5.80 14.86
N ALA A 47 13.51 4.92 13.95
CA ALA A 47 12.43 3.97 14.18
C ALA A 47 12.75 2.97 15.32
N ARG A 48 14.01 2.57 15.49
CA ARG A 48 14.42 1.69 16.59
C ARG A 48 14.24 2.37 17.94
N CYS A 49 14.76 3.59 18.12
CA CYS A 49 14.57 4.36 19.35
C CYS A 49 13.08 4.59 19.65
N ARG A 50 12.29 4.92 18.63
CA ARG A 50 10.85 5.12 18.77
C ARG A 50 10.14 3.87 19.29
N ASN A 51 10.54 2.68 18.83
CA ASN A 51 9.99 1.42 19.34
C ASN A 51 10.28 1.19 20.82
N HIS A 52 11.34 1.80 21.37
CA HIS A 52 11.71 1.73 22.78
C HIS A 52 11.26 2.95 23.60
N GLY A 53 10.45 3.84 23.02
CA GLY A 53 9.91 5.02 23.72
C GLY A 53 10.76 6.29 23.61
N HIS A 54 11.91 6.24 22.92
CA HIS A 54 12.77 7.41 22.73
C HIS A 54 12.62 7.99 21.32
N THR A 55 12.33 9.29 21.21
CA THR A 55 12.27 9.96 19.90
C THR A 55 13.57 10.72 19.66
N VAL A 56 14.39 10.21 18.74
CA VAL A 56 15.68 10.82 18.38
C VAL A 56 15.71 11.09 16.89
N LEU A 57 16.26 12.23 16.50
CA LEU A 57 16.46 12.58 15.09
C LEU A 57 17.41 11.57 14.42
N LEU A 58 17.09 11.12 13.21
CA LEU A 58 17.90 10.11 12.51
C LEU A 58 19.24 10.67 12.02
N LYS A 59 19.33 11.98 11.76
CA LYS A 59 20.55 12.67 11.30
C LYS A 59 21.67 12.45 12.32
N GLY A 60 22.74 11.77 11.91
CA GLY A 60 23.91 11.46 12.76
C GLY A 60 23.72 10.32 13.78
N HIS A 61 22.49 9.81 13.97
CA HIS A 61 22.18 8.87 15.04
C HIS A 61 22.38 7.39 14.69
N LYS A 62 22.48 7.03 13.39
CA LYS A 62 22.54 5.63 12.94
C LYS A 62 23.64 4.81 13.61
N ASN A 63 24.84 5.38 13.79
CA ASN A 63 25.98 4.65 14.34
C ASN A 63 26.00 4.62 15.87
N PHE A 64 25.44 5.64 16.52
CA PHE A 64 25.37 5.80 17.98
C PHE A 64 24.04 5.33 18.57
N CYS A 65 23.23 4.61 17.80
CA CYS A 65 21.93 4.14 18.27
C CYS A 65 22.12 3.05 19.34
N PRO A 66 21.63 3.24 20.58
CA PRO A 66 21.77 2.24 21.64
C PRO A 66 21.03 0.94 21.32
N TYR A 67 20.00 1.01 20.47
CA TYR A 67 19.18 -0.12 20.05
C TYR A 67 19.57 -0.69 18.67
N ARG A 68 20.77 -0.36 18.16
CA ARG A 68 21.23 -0.77 16.81
C ARG A 68 21.23 -2.28 16.59
N SER A 69 21.50 -3.07 17.64
CA SER A 69 21.49 -4.54 17.62
C SER A 69 20.32 -5.14 18.40
N CYS A 70 19.33 -4.34 18.80
CA CYS A 70 18.17 -4.86 19.53
C CYS A 70 17.34 -5.83 18.66
N ALA A 71 16.97 -6.96 19.25
CA ALA A 71 16.19 -8.03 18.63
C ALA A 71 14.80 -8.25 19.28
N CYS A 72 14.26 -7.25 19.99
CA CYS A 72 12.91 -7.35 20.55
C CYS A 72 11.84 -7.49 19.43
N ALA A 73 10.66 -8.02 19.76
CA ALA A 73 9.58 -8.24 18.79
C ALA A 73 9.24 -6.98 17.95
N LYS A 74 9.20 -5.80 18.57
CA LYS A 74 8.96 -4.52 17.87
C LYS A 74 10.05 -4.20 16.84
N CYS A 75 11.32 -4.45 17.17
CA CYS A 75 12.45 -4.21 16.28
C CYS A 75 12.56 -5.27 15.18
N TYR A 76 12.19 -6.53 15.47
CA TYR A 76 12.07 -7.57 14.46
C TYR A 76 11.03 -7.19 13.38
N LEU A 77 9.83 -6.75 13.80
CA LEU A 77 8.80 -6.29 12.88
C LEU A 77 9.24 -5.09 12.03
N LEU A 78 10.06 -4.19 12.58
CA LEU A 78 10.64 -3.09 11.81
C LEU A 78 11.56 -3.58 10.69
N VAL A 79 12.39 -4.59 10.96
CA VAL A 79 13.29 -5.19 9.95
C VAL A 79 12.46 -5.84 8.84
N GLN A 80 11.45 -6.63 9.17
CA GLN A 80 10.57 -7.26 8.18
C GLN A 80 9.87 -6.21 7.30
N LYS A 81 9.37 -5.11 7.89
CA LYS A 81 8.78 -3.99 7.14
C LYS A 81 9.77 -3.35 6.16
N GLN A 82 11.03 -3.19 6.57
CA GLN A 82 12.08 -2.63 5.72
C GLN A 82 12.39 -3.56 4.54
N GLN A 83 12.40 -4.88 4.74
CA GLN A 83 12.59 -5.86 3.65
C GLN A 83 11.47 -5.80 2.62
N ILE A 84 10.21 -5.74 3.08
CA ILE A 84 9.05 -5.60 2.18
C ILE A 84 9.16 -4.31 1.37
N MET A 85 9.46 -3.19 2.03
CA MET A 85 9.63 -1.90 1.37
C MET A 85 10.76 -1.92 0.33
N ALA A 86 11.91 -2.54 0.65
CA ALA A 86 13.02 -2.68 -0.29
C ALA A 86 12.60 -3.46 -1.53
N THR A 87 11.84 -4.55 -1.35
CA THR A 87 11.31 -5.38 -2.45
C THR A 87 10.34 -4.58 -3.32
N GLN A 88 9.40 -3.87 -2.71
CA GLN A 88 8.43 -3.03 -3.43
C GLN A 88 9.11 -1.90 -4.21
N ILE A 89 10.13 -1.26 -3.63
CA ILE A 89 10.92 -0.22 -4.30
C ILE A 89 11.67 -0.82 -5.49
N ALA A 90 12.25 -2.00 -5.35
CA ALA A 90 12.96 -2.68 -6.44
C ALA A 90 12.02 -2.99 -7.61
N ILE A 91 10.83 -3.54 -7.34
CA ILE A 91 9.81 -3.82 -8.35
C ILE A 91 9.41 -2.54 -9.09
N ARG A 92 9.10 -1.47 -8.35
CA ARG A 92 8.70 -0.20 -8.95
C ARG A 92 9.80 0.37 -9.86
N ARG A 93 11.05 0.39 -9.38
CA ARG A 93 12.18 0.90 -10.17
C ARG A 93 12.38 0.09 -11.44
N PHE A 94 12.18 -1.23 -11.38
CA PHE A 94 12.25 -2.09 -12.56
C PHE A 94 11.14 -1.76 -13.58
N GLN A 95 9.90 -1.59 -13.13
CA GLN A 95 8.77 -1.20 -13.98
C GLN A 95 9.03 0.15 -14.66
N GLU A 96 9.46 1.16 -13.90
CA GLU A 96 9.80 2.50 -14.42
C GLU A 96 10.91 2.44 -15.48
N GLN A 97 11.93 1.60 -15.28
CA GLN A 97 13.00 1.39 -16.26
C GLN A 97 12.51 0.71 -17.54
N CYS A 98 11.67 -0.32 -17.43
CA CYS A 98 11.07 -0.98 -18.58
C CYS A 98 10.19 -0.01 -19.39
N GLU A 99 9.34 0.77 -18.73
CA GLU A 99 8.48 1.77 -19.38
C GLU A 99 9.32 2.86 -20.10
N GLN A 100 10.36 3.38 -19.44
CA GLN A 100 11.26 4.36 -20.06
C GLN A 100 11.98 3.79 -21.29
N SER A 101 12.40 2.53 -21.26
CA SER A 101 13.04 1.88 -22.40
C SER A 101 12.07 1.66 -23.57
N GLN A 102 10.79 1.36 -23.30
CA GLN A 102 9.77 1.18 -24.34
C GLN A 102 9.39 2.50 -25.00
N ASN A 103 9.28 3.58 -24.24
CA ASN A 103 8.97 4.90 -24.79
C ASN A 103 10.09 5.40 -25.73
N LYS A 104 11.36 5.18 -25.38
CA LYS A 104 12.50 5.52 -26.25
C LYS A 104 12.54 4.78 -27.59
N ASN A 105 11.92 3.60 -27.69
CA ASN A 105 11.88 2.82 -28.94
C ASN A 105 10.68 3.20 -29.83
N ARG A 106 9.76 4.06 -29.34
CA ARG A 106 8.57 4.52 -30.07
C ARG A 106 8.75 5.90 -30.71
N ASP A 107 9.72 6.67 -30.23
CA ASP A 107 10.17 7.93 -30.81
C ASP A 107 11.28 7.67 -31.84
#